data_AF-A0A2G9TF86-F1
#
_entry.id   AF-A0A2G9TF86-F1
#
_cell.length_a   1.000
_cell.length_b   1.000
_cell.length_c   1.000
_cell.angle_alpha   90.00
_cell.angle_beta   90.00
_cell.angle_gamma   90.00
#
_symmetry.space_group_name_H-M   'P 1'
#
loop_
_entity.id
_entity.type
_entity.pdbx_description
1 polymer ?
#
loop_
_entity_poly.entity_id
_entity_poly.type
_entity_poly.pdbx_seq_one_letter_code
_entity_poly.pdbx_strand_id
1 'polypeptide(L)'
;CLASVGIYPVDSRDEKHRQRFLPWKPEHHYHADLTKSFLMDPIEHWGPSIFHENLISMHHLQPEELRLIDGLLYGVAAGIWNRTQPLVENTLEPPPPS
;
A
#
# COMPACT_ATOMS: atom_id res chain seq x y z
N CYS A 1 -11.96 20.88 -13.16
CA CYS A 1 -11.02 21.28 -14.24
C CYS A 1 -10.76 20.14 -15.21
N LEU A 2 -10.31 18.96 -14.79
CA LEU A 2 -10.04 17.85 -15.72
C LEU A 2 -11.29 17.34 -16.48
N ALA A 3 -12.46 17.38 -15.84
CA ALA A 3 -13.72 17.01 -16.48
C ALA A 3 -14.05 17.86 -17.73
N SER A 4 -13.62 19.13 -17.80
CA SER A 4 -13.90 19.98 -18.97
C SER A 4 -13.12 19.58 -20.22
N VAL A 5 -12.11 18.72 -20.07
CA VAL A 5 -11.36 18.10 -21.18
C VAL A 5 -11.61 16.59 -21.26
N GLY A 6 -12.69 16.10 -20.63
CA GLY A 6 -13.11 14.70 -20.73
C GLY A 6 -12.33 13.71 -19.86
N ILE A 7 -11.60 14.19 -18.84
CA ILE A 7 -10.85 13.33 -17.91
C ILE A 7 -11.60 13.24 -16.58
N TYR A 8 -11.87 12.00 -16.15
CA TYR A 8 -12.63 11.70 -14.94
C TYR A 8 -11.81 10.84 -13.97
N PRO A 9 -11.96 11.05 -12.65
CA PRO A 9 -11.35 10.15 -11.67
C PRO A 9 -12.00 8.77 -11.77
N VAL A 10 -11.23 7.75 -11.41
CA VAL A 10 -11.67 6.35 -11.36
C VAL A 10 -11.36 5.79 -9.98
N ASP A 11 -12.11 4.75 -9.61
CA ASP A 11 -11.88 4.00 -8.38
C ASP A 11 -10.44 3.49 -8.34
N SER A 12 -9.73 3.88 -7.29
CA SER A 12 -8.31 3.62 -7.14
C SER A 12 -8.01 2.34 -6.37
N ARG A 13 -9.03 1.61 -5.93
CA ARG A 13 -8.89 0.38 -5.13
C ARG A 13 -8.46 -0.81 -6.00
N ASP A 14 -8.05 -1.89 -5.34
CA ASP A 14 -7.77 -3.17 -6.02
C ASP A 14 -9.08 -3.94 -6.32
N GLU A 15 -8.96 -5.12 -6.95
CA GLU A 15 -10.10 -6.01 -7.25
C GLU A 15 -10.84 -6.51 -5.99
N LYS A 16 -10.25 -6.32 -4.81
CA LYS A 16 -10.83 -6.68 -3.50
C LYS A 16 -11.33 -5.44 -2.74
N HIS A 17 -11.40 -4.28 -3.39
CA HIS A 17 -11.83 -3.00 -2.80
C HIS A 17 -10.94 -2.49 -1.66
N ARG A 18 -9.66 -2.90 -1.60
CA ARG A 18 -8.67 -2.39 -0.65
C ARG A 18 -8.07 -1.07 -1.13
N GLN A 19 -7.82 -0.17 -0.18
CA GLN A 19 -7.30 1.16 -0.47
C GLN A 19 -5.82 1.14 -0.84
N ARG A 20 -5.45 1.91 -1.87
CA ARG A 20 -4.05 2.15 -2.26
C ARG A 20 -3.59 3.57 -1.96
N PHE A 21 -4.52 4.48 -1.75
CA PHE A 21 -4.27 5.85 -1.31
C PHE A 21 -4.91 6.03 0.06
N LEU A 22 -4.10 6.41 1.06
CA LEU A 22 -4.58 6.75 2.40
C LEU A 22 -4.43 8.25 2.59
N PRO A 23 -5.47 9.05 2.30
CA PRO A 23 -5.30 10.48 2.22
C PRO A 23 -5.29 11.16 3.62
N TRP A 24 -5.50 10.37 4.67
CA TRP A 24 -5.57 10.77 6.08
C TRP A 24 -4.48 10.01 6.84
N LYS A 25 -4.26 10.35 8.12
CA LYS A 25 -3.31 9.62 8.96
C LYS A 25 -3.57 8.10 8.94
N PRO A 26 -2.53 7.25 8.84
CA PRO A 26 -2.69 5.80 8.83
C PRO A 26 -3.52 5.26 10.00
N GLU A 27 -3.41 5.86 11.18
CA GLU A 27 -4.14 5.43 12.38
C GLU A 27 -5.65 5.63 12.22
N HIS A 28 -6.09 6.71 11.58
CA HIS A 28 -7.52 6.95 11.36
C HIS A 28 -8.13 5.91 10.41
N HIS A 29 -7.36 5.48 9.39
CA HIS A 29 -7.74 4.38 8.50
C HIS A 29 -7.77 3.03 9.23
N TYR A 30 -6.76 2.79 10.08
CA TYR A 30 -6.68 1.58 10.88
C TYR A 30 -7.86 1.46 11.86
N HIS A 31 -8.24 2.55 12.52
CA HIS A 31 -9.32 2.59 13.50
C HIS A 31 -10.72 2.84 12.91
N ALA A 32 -10.82 3.04 11.60
CA ALA A 32 -12.06 3.45 10.92
C ALA A 32 -12.67 4.76 11.49
N ASP A 33 -11.82 5.68 11.94
CA ASP A 33 -12.20 6.98 12.52
C ASP A 33 -12.12 8.10 11.49
N LEU A 34 -12.86 7.95 10.39
CA LEU A 34 -12.83 8.87 9.24
C LEU A 34 -14.21 9.46 8.98
N THR A 35 -14.26 10.78 8.82
CA THR A 35 -15.47 11.49 8.40
C THR A 35 -15.76 11.21 6.92
N LYS A 36 -16.96 10.69 6.61
CA LYS A 36 -17.37 10.29 5.24
C LYS A 36 -17.30 11.39 4.18
N SER A 37 -17.40 12.67 4.57
CA SER A 37 -17.51 13.80 3.64
C SER A 37 -16.26 14.07 2.79
N PHE A 38 -15.12 13.48 3.12
CA PHE A 38 -13.85 13.70 2.41
C PHE A 38 -13.30 12.42 1.75
N LEU A 39 -14.06 11.33 1.78
CA LEU A 39 -13.66 10.07 1.18
C LEU A 39 -14.14 10.03 -0.27
N MET A 40 -13.19 9.91 -1.19
CA MET A 40 -13.48 9.77 -2.62
C MET A 40 -13.95 8.35 -2.96
N ASP A 41 -13.43 7.35 -2.24
CA ASP A 41 -13.75 5.93 -2.40
C ASP A 41 -14.42 5.38 -1.11
N PRO A 42 -15.34 4.40 -1.21
CA PRO A 42 -15.90 3.73 -0.04
C PRO A 42 -14.84 3.00 0.79
N ILE A 43 -14.97 3.05 2.12
CA ILE A 43 -14.14 2.27 3.05
C ILE A 43 -14.87 0.97 3.37
N GLU A 44 -14.29 -0.14 2.92
CA GLU A 44 -14.82 -1.50 3.14
C GLU A 44 -13.92 -2.36 4.03
N HIS A 45 -12.69 -1.89 4.29
CA HIS A 45 -11.65 -2.57 5.07
C HIS A 45 -11.10 -1.64 6.14
N TRP A 46 -10.58 -2.20 7.25
CA TRP A 46 -9.97 -1.47 8.37
C TRP A 46 -8.99 -2.38 9.13
N GLY A 47 -8.31 -1.84 10.13
CA GLY A 47 -7.26 -2.58 10.81
C GLY A 47 -6.12 -2.93 9.84
N PRO A 48 -5.47 -4.10 9.98
CA PRO A 48 -4.37 -4.48 9.09
C PRO A 48 -4.75 -4.60 7.61
N SER A 49 -6.01 -4.92 7.28
CA SER A 49 -6.43 -5.16 5.90
C SER A 49 -6.57 -3.90 5.05
N ILE A 50 -6.47 -2.71 5.65
CA ILE A 50 -6.52 -1.43 4.94
C ILE A 50 -5.21 -1.13 4.19
N PHE A 51 -4.09 -1.73 4.61
CA PHE A 51 -2.78 -1.53 4.00
C PHE A 51 -2.55 -2.56 2.89
N HIS A 52 -2.83 -2.16 1.66
CA HIS A 52 -2.56 -2.97 0.47
C HIS A 52 -1.05 -3.17 0.27
N GLU A 53 -0.62 -4.35 -0.19
CA GLU A 53 0.80 -4.67 -0.46
C GLU A 53 1.46 -3.71 -1.47
N ASN A 54 0.68 -3.25 -2.44
CA ASN A 54 1.04 -2.19 -3.40
C ASN A 54 0.46 -0.83 -3.00
N LEU A 55 0.59 -0.45 -1.73
CA LEU A 55 0.19 0.87 -1.24
C LEU A 55 0.95 1.97 -2.00
N ILE A 56 0.24 3.01 -2.47
CA ILE A 56 0.81 4.08 -3.28
C ILE A 56 1.19 5.28 -2.42
N SER A 57 0.33 5.69 -1.48
CA SER A 57 0.65 6.82 -0.61
C SER A 57 -0.11 6.84 0.71
N MET A 58 0.52 7.50 1.68
CA MET A 58 -0.03 7.86 2.99
C MET A 58 0.14 9.36 3.19
N HIS A 59 -0.82 10.00 3.84
CA HIS A 59 -0.78 11.43 4.14
C HIS A 59 -0.63 11.68 5.64
N HIS A 60 -0.24 12.91 5.98
CA HIS A 60 -0.09 13.41 7.35
C HIS A 60 0.99 12.71 8.20
N LEU A 61 1.95 12.07 7.53
CA LEU A 61 3.16 11.54 8.16
C LEU A 61 4.10 12.70 8.56
N GLN A 62 4.68 12.60 9.75
CA GLN A 62 5.77 13.44 10.22
C GLN A 62 7.07 13.09 9.49
N PRO A 63 8.04 14.03 9.40
CA PRO A 63 9.34 13.76 8.80
C PRO A 63 10.06 12.54 9.41
N GLU A 64 9.92 12.33 10.71
CA GLU A 64 10.51 11.18 11.43
C GLU A 64 9.87 9.86 11.02
N GLU A 65 8.55 9.83 10.83
CA GLU A 65 7.78 8.66 10.40
C GLU A 65 8.15 8.28 8.97
N LEU A 66 8.30 9.27 8.08
CA LEU A 66 8.79 9.05 6.72
C LEU A 66 10.17 8.40 6.71
N ARG A 67 11.12 8.92 7.50
CA ARG A 67 12.47 8.34 7.61
C ARG A 67 12.46 6.93 8.19
N LEU A 68 11.61 6.66 9.17
CA LEU A 68 11.46 5.33 9.74
C LEU A 68 10.92 4.34 8.70
N ILE A 69 9.85 4.70 7.98
CA ILE A 69 9.25 3.87 6.93
C ILE A 69 10.26 3.60 5.81
N ASP A 70 10.97 4.62 5.34
CA ASP A 70 12.02 4.49 4.33
C ASP A 70 13.12 3.51 4.79
N GLY A 71 13.61 3.66 6.02
CA GLY A 71 14.60 2.75 6.60
C GLY A 71 14.10 1.31 6.76
N LEU A 72 12.82 1.11 7.10
CA LEU A 72 12.21 -0.22 7.19
C LEU A 72 12.04 -0.85 5.81
N LEU A 73 11.58 -0.10 4.81
CA LEU A 73 11.34 -0.61 3.45
C LEU A 73 12.65 -0.86 2.69
N TYR A 74 13.52 0.14 2.62
CA TYR A 74 14.71 0.11 1.76
C TYR A 74 15.99 -0.26 2.50
N GLY A 75 16.00 -0.17 3.83
CA GLY A 75 17.10 -0.69 4.65
C GLY A 75 16.85 -2.15 5.03
N VAL A 76 15.86 -2.37 5.91
CA VAL A 76 15.62 -3.68 6.53
C VAL A 76 14.99 -4.67 5.54
N ALA A 77 13.86 -4.32 4.92
CA ALA A 77 13.15 -5.23 4.04
C ALA A 77 13.95 -5.52 2.78
N ALA A 78 14.69 -4.56 2.22
CA ALA A 78 15.65 -4.83 1.14
C ALA A 78 16.73 -5.85 1.57
N GLY A 79 17.26 -5.75 2.79
CA GLY A 79 18.21 -6.73 3.33
C GLY A 79 17.59 -8.11 3.58
N ILE A 80 16.30 -8.20 3.89
CA ILE A 80 15.55 -9.47 3.95
C ILE A 80 15.34 -10.01 2.53
N TRP A 81 14.92 -9.17 1.60
CA TRP A 81 14.65 -9.53 0.21
C TRP A 81 15.89 -10.04 -0.51
N ASN A 82 17.03 -9.38 -0.31
CA ASN A 82 18.34 -9.83 -0.83
C ASN A 82 18.78 -11.16 -0.22
N ARG A 83 18.41 -11.45 1.04
CA ARG A 83 18.68 -12.75 1.67
C ARG A 83 17.75 -13.85 1.13
N THR A 84 16.55 -13.50 0.71
CA THR A 84 15.59 -14.44 0.10
C THR A 84 15.74 -14.57 -1.41
N GLN A 85 16.41 -13.65 -2.11
CA GLN A 85 16.62 -13.71 -3.56
C GLN A 85 17.22 -15.05 -4.04
N PRO A 86 18.30 -15.57 -3.43
CA PRO A 86 18.83 -16.89 -3.79
C PRO A 86 17.85 -18.03 -3.43
N LEU A 87 16.99 -17.84 -2.42
CA LEU A 87 16.02 -18.86 -1.99
C LEU A 87 14.84 -18.96 -2.98
N VAL A 88 14.40 -17.81 -3.52
CA VAL A 88 13.35 -17.70 -4.52
C VAL A 88 13.83 -18.19 -5.88
N GLU A 89 15.05 -17.85 -6.30
CA GLU A 89 15.64 -18.36 -7.55
C GLU A 89 15.70 -19.89 -7.56
N ASN A 90 16.12 -20.51 -6.45
CA ASN A 90 16.14 -21.98 -6.29
C ASN A 90 14.75 -22.65 -6.28
N THR A 91 13.67 -21.92 -5.97
CA THR A 91 12.30 -22.47 -6.00
C THR A 91 11.60 -22.28 -7.35
N LEU A 92 12.17 -21.46 -8.23
CA LEU A 92 11.72 -21.30 -9.62
C LEU A 92 12.34 -22.34 -10.56
N GLU A 93 13.39 -23.05 -10.12
CA GLU A 93 13.94 -24.16 -10.88
C GLU A 93 12.98 -25.35 -10.86
N PRO A 94 12.64 -25.93 -12.03
CA PRO A 94 11.81 -27.13 -12.08
C PRO A 94 12.55 -28.28 -11.37
N PRO A 95 11.81 -29.19 -10.68
CA PRO A 95 12.43 -30.32 -10.01
C PRO A 95 13.19 -31.21 -11.02
N PRO A 96 14.30 -31.85 -10.60
CA PRO A 96 15.09 -32.68 -11.49
C PRO A 96 14.23 -33.84 -12.04
N PRO A 97 14.41 -34.21 -13.32
CA PRO A 97 13.64 -35.29 -13.91
C PRO A 97 13.97 -36.62 -13.21
N SER A 98 12.90 -37.34 -12.87
CA SER A 98 12.91 -38.68 -12.25
C SER A 98 13.43 -39.76 -13.18
#